data_AF-A0A8X6L7E0-F1
#
_entry.id   AF-A0A8X6L7E0-F1
#
_cell.length_a   1.000
_cell.length_b   1.000
_cell.length_c   1.000
_cell.angle_alpha   90.00
_cell.angle_beta   90.00
_cell.angle_gamma   90.00
#
_symmetry.space_group_name_H-M   'P 1'
#
loop_
_entity.id
_entity.type
_entity.pdbx_description
1 polymer ?
#
loop_
_entity_poly.entity_id
_entity_poly.type
_entity_poly.pdbx_seq_one_letter_code
_entity_poly.pdbx_strand_id
1 'polypeptide(L)'
;MDKPALAVSVKKASLSEIVEASFERYEGTAQNDDVKVFFVCLKNCENSLFCCVCEQPAFVSCSECYAQDKIEQKVCSLCLNKINIEIERQEAKDCLEIQAVKMKLLSGKSYSEASAGITFRIPVPEVDRGREDVRSVLAVVMENTEEGFF
;
A
#
# COMPACT_ATOMS: atom_id res chain seq x y z
N MET A 1 -38.27 -42.26 0.56
CA MET A 1 -36.87 -42.75 0.65
C MET A 1 -36.00 -41.52 0.65
N ASP A 2 -35.75 -41.00 1.85
CA ASP A 2 -35.12 -39.71 2.11
C ASP A 2 -33.60 -39.84 2.06
N LYS A 3 -32.95 -38.95 1.31
CA LYS A 3 -31.50 -38.74 1.35
C LYS A 3 -31.18 -37.92 2.60
N PRO A 4 -30.30 -38.36 3.51
CA PRO A 4 -29.80 -37.48 4.55
C PRO A 4 -28.82 -36.47 3.94
N ALA A 5 -29.05 -35.20 4.21
CA ALA A 5 -28.12 -34.12 3.95
C ALA A 5 -26.88 -34.30 4.83
N LEU A 6 -25.71 -34.52 4.23
CA LEU A 6 -24.45 -34.51 4.94
C LEU A 6 -24.06 -33.05 5.19
N ALA A 7 -24.27 -32.59 6.43
CA ALA A 7 -23.75 -31.31 6.90
C ALA A 7 -22.22 -31.39 6.96
N VAL A 8 -21.54 -30.69 6.05
CA VAL A 8 -20.10 -30.47 6.14
C VAL A 8 -19.87 -29.34 7.14
N SER A 9 -19.61 -29.70 8.39
CA SER A 9 -19.12 -28.77 9.40
C SER A 9 -17.66 -28.44 9.09
N VAL A 10 -17.41 -27.28 8.47
CA VAL A 10 -16.06 -26.74 8.33
C VAL A 10 -15.60 -26.21 9.69
N LYS A 11 -14.80 -27.00 10.41
CA LYS A 11 -14.05 -26.48 11.56
C LYS A 11 -12.91 -25.62 11.02
N LYS A 12 -12.82 -24.37 11.47
CA LYS A 12 -11.64 -23.54 11.28
C LYS A 12 -10.50 -24.18 12.07
N ALA A 13 -9.56 -24.80 11.38
CA ALA A 13 -8.32 -25.23 11.98
C ALA A 13 -7.46 -24.00 12.30
N SER A 14 -6.83 -23.98 13.47
CA SER A 14 -5.86 -22.93 13.79
C SER A 14 -4.61 -23.10 12.92
N LEU A 15 -3.90 -22.00 12.66
CA LEU A 15 -2.67 -22.02 11.87
C LEU A 15 -1.66 -23.07 12.39
N SER A 16 -1.65 -23.34 13.70
CA SER A 16 -0.82 -24.36 14.33
C SER A 16 -1.15 -25.78 13.85
N GLU A 17 -2.43 -26.13 13.70
CA GLU A 17 -2.87 -27.47 13.28
C GLU A 17 -2.55 -27.71 11.79
N ILE A 18 -2.59 -26.66 10.97
CA ILE A 18 -2.22 -26.72 9.55
C ILE A 18 -0.70 -26.89 9.40
N VAL A 19 0.09 -26.26 10.28
CA VAL A 19 1.54 -26.38 10.33
C VAL A 19 1.97 -27.78 10.77
N GLU A 20 1.33 -28.35 11.80
CA GLU A 20 1.61 -29.71 12.28
C GLU A 20 1.21 -30.78 11.25
N ALA A 21 0.05 -30.66 10.60
CA ALA A 21 -0.38 -31.59 9.54
C ALA A 21 0.45 -31.50 8.24
N SER A 22 1.26 -30.46 8.09
CA SER A 22 2.24 -30.32 7.02
C SER A 22 3.60 -30.91 7.42
N PHE A 23 3.90 -30.94 8.72
CA PHE A 23 5.13 -31.50 9.30
C PHE A 23 5.11 -33.04 9.31
N GLU A 24 3.99 -33.66 9.70
CA GLU A 24 3.88 -35.14 9.76
C GLU A 24 3.88 -35.83 8.38
N ARG A 25 3.64 -35.09 7.29
CA ARG A 25 3.73 -35.63 5.92
C ARG A 25 5.16 -35.80 5.41
N TYR A 26 6.16 -35.36 6.18
CA TYR A 26 7.56 -35.28 5.75
C TYR A 26 8.51 -36.19 6.56
N GLU A 27 8.02 -37.18 7.30
CA GLU A 27 8.88 -38.25 7.81
C GLU A 27 9.06 -39.35 6.76
N GLY A 28 9.96 -39.08 5.82
CA GLY A 28 10.32 -40.00 4.75
C GLY A 28 11.68 -39.65 4.14
N THR A 29 12.73 -39.90 4.92
CA THR A 29 14.14 -40.01 4.52
C THR A 29 14.78 -38.85 3.75
N ALA A 30 15.61 -38.04 4.41
CA ALA A 30 17.03 -37.81 4.06
C ALA A 30 17.60 -36.60 4.83
N GLN A 31 18.82 -36.81 5.34
CA GLN A 31 19.90 -35.87 5.69
C GLN A 31 19.55 -34.39 5.97
N ASN A 32 19.94 -33.96 7.19
CA ASN A 32 19.92 -32.58 7.68
C ASN A 32 20.70 -31.62 6.75
N ASP A 33 19.99 -31.03 5.79
CA ASP A 33 20.36 -29.74 5.20
C ASP A 33 19.30 -28.72 5.64
N ASP A 34 19.72 -27.61 6.26
CA ASP A 34 18.84 -26.54 6.73
C ASP A 34 17.92 -26.05 5.60
N VAL A 35 16.67 -26.52 5.60
CA VAL A 35 15.66 -26.12 4.61
C VAL A 35 15.25 -24.67 4.90
N LYS A 36 15.96 -23.72 4.28
CA LYS A 36 15.60 -22.30 4.31
C LYS A 36 14.34 -22.10 3.47
N VAL A 37 13.18 -22.05 4.13
CA VAL A 37 11.90 -21.74 3.47
C VAL A 37 11.83 -20.24 3.20
N PHE A 38 11.76 -19.85 1.92
CA PHE A 38 11.75 -18.44 1.51
C PHE A 38 10.33 -17.87 1.52
N PHE A 39 10.13 -16.75 2.22
CA PHE A 39 8.82 -16.14 2.43
C PHE A 39 8.20 -15.52 1.16
N VAL A 40 9.02 -15.17 0.16
CA VAL A 40 8.53 -14.49 -1.07
C VAL A 40 8.04 -15.49 -2.12
N CYS A 41 8.72 -16.63 -2.29
CA CYS A 41 8.44 -17.57 -3.38
C CYS A 41 8.07 -18.99 -2.92
N LEU A 42 8.18 -19.32 -1.62
CA LEU A 42 7.85 -20.63 -1.04
C LEU A 42 8.52 -21.82 -1.75
N LYS A 43 9.66 -21.61 -2.41
CA LYS A 43 10.44 -22.64 -3.12
C LYS A 43 11.77 -22.89 -2.41
N ASN A 44 12.19 -24.15 -2.38
CA ASN A 44 13.56 -24.52 -1.99
C ASN A 44 14.51 -24.11 -3.11
N CYS A 45 15.46 -23.23 -2.81
CA CYS A 45 16.43 -22.73 -3.77
C CYS A 45 17.82 -22.64 -3.14
N GLU A 46 18.83 -23.14 -3.84
CA GLU A 46 20.19 -23.39 -3.32
C GLU A 46 21.01 -22.11 -3.07
N ASN A 47 20.66 -20.97 -3.70
CA ASN A 47 21.39 -19.71 -3.62
C ASN A 47 20.59 -18.60 -2.90
N SER A 48 20.68 -18.55 -1.57
CA SER A 48 20.09 -17.48 -0.76
C SER A 48 20.99 -16.24 -0.67
N LEU A 49 20.49 -15.07 -1.04
CA LEU A 49 21.05 -13.76 -0.64
C LEU A 49 20.24 -13.20 0.52
N PHE A 50 20.77 -12.23 1.25
CA PHE A 50 20.02 -11.51 2.29
C PHE A 50 19.60 -10.13 1.76
N CYS A 51 18.34 -9.75 1.98
CA CYS A 51 17.88 -8.41 1.68
C CYS A 51 18.53 -7.41 2.64
N CYS A 52 19.14 -6.34 2.13
CA CYS A 52 19.77 -5.32 2.98
C CYS A 52 18.76 -4.47 3.80
N VAL A 53 17.46 -4.54 3.49
CA VAL A 53 16.41 -3.74 4.15
C VAL A 53 15.74 -4.50 5.28
N CYS A 54 15.37 -5.77 5.06
CA CYS A 54 14.61 -6.57 6.04
C CYS A 54 15.39 -7.78 6.58
N GLU A 55 16.63 -7.97 6.13
CA GLU A 55 17.53 -9.06 6.50
C GLU A 55 16.96 -10.47 6.27
N GLN A 56 15.85 -10.57 5.53
CA GLN A 56 15.24 -11.84 5.17
C GLN A 56 15.95 -12.46 3.96
N PRO A 57 16.04 -13.79 3.91
CA PRO A 57 16.59 -14.47 2.75
C PRO A 57 15.74 -14.18 1.50
N ALA A 58 16.38 -13.66 0.46
CA ALA A 58 15.82 -13.37 -0.84
C ALA A 58 16.58 -14.18 -1.91
N PHE A 59 15.84 -14.80 -2.82
CA PHE A 59 16.44 -15.56 -3.91
C PHE A 59 16.96 -14.62 -5.01
N VAL A 60 18.02 -15.00 -5.72
CA VAL A 60 18.62 -14.19 -6.81
C VAL A 60 17.57 -13.80 -7.87
N SER A 61 16.63 -14.68 -8.23
CA SER A 61 15.57 -14.34 -9.20
C SER A 61 14.38 -13.57 -8.62
N CYS A 62 14.30 -13.43 -7.30
CA CYS A 62 13.28 -12.65 -6.60
C CYS A 62 13.89 -11.40 -5.92
N SER A 63 15.17 -11.15 -6.18
CA SER A 63 15.89 -9.98 -5.70
C SER A 63 16.20 -9.10 -6.90
N GLU A 64 15.94 -7.82 -6.71
CA GLU A 64 16.20 -6.80 -7.69
C GLU A 64 17.36 -5.93 -7.20
N CYS A 65 18.05 -5.29 -8.13
CA CYS A 65 19.06 -4.30 -7.79
C CYS A 65 18.35 -2.99 -7.55
N TYR A 66 18.53 -2.43 -6.36
CA TYR A 66 18.13 -1.07 -6.06
C TYR A 66 19.40 -0.22 -5.95
N ALA A 67 19.44 0.89 -6.70
CA ALA A 67 20.55 1.82 -6.68
C ALA A 67 20.15 3.02 -5.81
N GLN A 68 20.71 3.07 -4.60
CA GLN A 68 20.70 4.26 -3.76
C GLN A 68 22.14 4.75 -3.65
N ASP A 69 22.38 6.04 -3.91
CA ASP A 69 23.69 6.68 -3.73
C ASP A 69 24.87 6.01 -4.46
N LYS A 70 24.62 5.45 -5.66
CA LYS A 70 25.61 4.76 -6.53
C LYS A 70 26.13 3.43 -5.99
N ILE A 71 25.49 2.85 -4.98
CA ILE A 71 25.79 1.49 -4.49
C ILE A 71 24.67 0.57 -4.94
N GLU A 72 24.98 -0.42 -5.79
CA GLU A 72 24.03 -1.45 -6.16
C GLU A 72 23.84 -2.42 -4.98
N GLN A 73 22.65 -2.41 -4.38
CA GLN A 73 22.32 -3.31 -3.28
C GLN A 73 21.20 -4.28 -3.69
N LYS A 74 21.28 -5.51 -3.18
CA LYS A 74 20.26 -6.54 -3.43
C LYS A 74 19.11 -6.41 -2.44
N VAL A 75 17.93 -6.10 -2.98
CA VAL A 75 16.71 -5.89 -2.20
C VAL A 75 15.67 -6.92 -2.65
N CYS A 76 14.86 -7.44 -1.72
CA CYS A 76 13.76 -8.32 -2.08
C CYS A 76 12.64 -7.52 -2.77
N SER A 77 11.89 -8.15 -3.67
CA SER A 77 10.81 -7.50 -4.42
C SER A 77 9.78 -6.80 -3.53
N LEU A 78 9.49 -7.33 -2.34
CA LEU A 78 8.56 -6.71 -1.39
C LEU A 78 9.09 -5.39 -0.84
N CYS A 79 10.36 -5.33 -0.44
CA CYS A 79 10.98 -4.11 0.05
C CYS A 79 11.16 -3.09 -1.08
N LEU A 80 11.51 -3.54 -2.28
CA LEU A 80 11.59 -2.66 -3.44
C LEU A 80 10.23 -2.03 -3.76
N ASN A 81 9.15 -2.81 -3.80
CA ASN A 81 7.81 -2.28 -4.04
C ASN A 81 7.40 -1.26 -2.98
N LYS A 82 7.74 -1.48 -1.70
CA LYS A 82 7.48 -0.50 -0.64
C LYS A 82 8.23 0.81 -0.88
N ILE A 83 9.49 0.75 -1.29
CA ILE A 83 10.29 1.93 -1.61
C ILE A 83 9.68 2.68 -2.79
N ASN A 84 9.34 1.97 -3.89
CA ASN A 84 8.74 2.59 -5.07
C ASN A 84 7.40 3.25 -4.75
N ILE A 85 6.54 2.59 -3.97
CA ILE A 85 5.26 3.17 -3.52
C ILE A 85 5.49 4.47 -2.74
N GLU A 86 6.50 4.50 -1.87
CA GLU A 86 6.78 5.69 -1.08
C GLU A 86 7.33 6.85 -1.94
N ILE A 87 8.19 6.54 -2.91
CA ILE A 87 8.68 7.51 -3.90
C ILE A 87 7.51 8.10 -4.69
N GLU A 88 6.65 7.24 -5.27
CA GLU A 88 5.49 7.67 -6.05
C GLU A 88 4.53 8.53 -5.21
N ARG A 89 4.33 8.18 -3.93
CA ARG A 89 3.50 8.98 -3.01
C ARG A 89 4.10 10.34 -2.73
N GLN A 90 5.41 10.41 -2.51
CA GLN A 90 6.09 11.67 -2.27
C GLN A 90 6.05 12.57 -3.51
N GLU A 91 6.34 12.02 -4.70
CA GLU A 91 6.24 12.75 -5.96
C GLU A 91 4.81 13.26 -6.22
N ALA A 92 3.80 12.44 -5.92
CA ALA A 92 2.40 12.84 -6.04
C ALA A 92 2.07 14.00 -5.09
N LYS A 93 2.55 13.95 -3.84
CA LYS A 93 2.37 15.03 -2.86
C LYS A 93 3.00 16.34 -3.36
N ASP A 94 4.26 16.29 -3.79
CA ASP A 94 4.98 17.47 -4.29
C ASP A 94 4.27 18.08 -5.51
N CYS A 95 3.77 17.24 -6.43
CA CYS A 95 2.99 17.69 -7.58
C CYS A 95 1.68 18.38 -7.17
N LEU A 96 0.97 17.83 -6.17
CA LEU A 96 -0.26 18.43 -5.64
C LEU A 96 0.00 19.79 -4.99
N GLU A 97 1.09 19.94 -4.25
CA GLU A 97 1.50 21.22 -3.64
C GLU A 97 1.82 22.27 -4.72
N ILE A 98 2.58 21.90 -5.75
CA ILE A 98 2.86 22.79 -6.89
C ILE A 98 1.57 23.19 -7.59
N GLN A 99 0.65 22.24 -7.79
CA GLN A 99 -0.63 22.51 -8.43
C GLN A 99 -1.50 23.46 -7.59
N ALA A 100 -1.54 23.26 -6.27
CA ALA A 100 -2.22 24.12 -5.33
C ALA A 100 -1.73 25.57 -5.39
N VAL A 101 -0.40 25.77 -5.38
CA VAL A 101 0.21 27.10 -5.52
C VAL A 101 -0.19 27.75 -6.84
N LYS A 102 -0.16 27.00 -7.95
CA LYS A 102 -0.61 27.50 -9.26
C LYS A 102 -2.09 27.89 -9.25
N MET A 103 -2.94 27.05 -8.64
CA MET A 103 -4.37 27.31 -8.54
C MET A 103 -4.66 28.58 -7.73
N LYS A 104 -3.96 28.78 -6.60
CA LYS A 104 -4.08 29.99 -5.76
C LYS A 104 -3.68 31.26 -6.52
N LEU A 105 -2.57 31.20 -7.26
CA LEU A 105 -2.09 32.34 -8.05
C LEU A 105 -3.06 32.69 -9.19
N LEU A 106 -3.58 31.67 -9.89
CA LEU A 106 -4.58 31.87 -10.94
C LEU A 106 -5.90 32.39 -10.38
N SER A 107 -6.37 31.85 -9.24
CA SER A 107 -7.63 32.30 -8.63
C SER A 107 -7.52 33.75 -8.15
N GLY A 108 -6.41 34.14 -7.51
CA GLY A 108 -6.20 35.52 -7.06
C GLY A 108 -6.11 36.52 -8.21
N LYS A 109 -5.72 36.08 -9.42
CA LYS A 109 -5.73 36.93 -10.62
C LYS A 109 -7.14 37.06 -11.21
N SER A 110 -7.94 36.01 -11.14
CA SER A 110 -9.27 35.95 -11.79
C SER A 110 -10.41 36.42 -10.89
N TYR A 111 -10.27 36.32 -9.58
CA TYR A 111 -11.32 36.58 -8.61
C TYR A 111 -10.79 37.45 -7.46
N SER A 112 -11.64 38.35 -6.96
CA SER A 112 -11.38 39.10 -5.74
C SER A 112 -11.55 38.21 -4.51
N GLU A 113 -10.88 38.57 -3.41
CA GLU A 113 -11.08 37.92 -2.12
C GLU A 113 -12.54 37.97 -1.67
N ALA A 114 -13.01 36.89 -1.08
CA ALA A 114 -14.35 36.81 -0.54
C ALA A 114 -14.42 37.55 0.80
N SER A 115 -15.50 38.29 1.04
CA SER A 115 -15.75 38.90 2.35
C SER A 115 -16.44 37.90 3.29
N ALA A 116 -16.25 38.09 4.60
CA ALA A 116 -17.02 37.37 5.61
C ALA A 116 -18.54 37.55 5.40
N GLY A 117 -19.29 36.48 5.67
CA GLY A 117 -20.74 36.38 5.49
C GLY A 117 -21.20 35.95 4.09
N ILE A 118 -20.32 35.86 3.09
CA ILE A 118 -20.71 35.35 1.76
C ILE A 118 -20.89 33.84 1.80
N THR A 119 -21.95 33.37 1.13
CA THR A 119 -22.23 31.94 0.96
C THR A 119 -21.72 31.43 -0.38
N PHE A 120 -21.06 30.28 -0.38
CA PHE A 120 -20.49 29.62 -1.54
C PHE A 120 -21.04 28.20 -1.68
N ARG A 121 -21.17 27.75 -2.91
CA ARG A 121 -21.48 26.36 -3.24
C ARG A 121 -20.21 25.69 -3.76
N ILE A 122 -19.66 24.79 -2.97
CA ILE A 122 -18.42 24.06 -3.28
C ILE A 122 -18.81 22.73 -3.93
N PRO A 123 -18.50 22.52 -5.23
CA PRO A 123 -18.76 21.24 -5.87
C PRO A 123 -17.81 20.17 -5.32
N VAL A 124 -18.34 18.97 -5.07
CA VAL A 124 -17.51 17.81 -4.69
C VAL A 124 -17.16 17.05 -5.98
N PRO A 125 -15.87 16.79 -6.26
CA PRO A 125 -15.44 16.03 -7.43
C PRO A 125 -16.05 14.63 -7.45
N GLU A 126 -16.33 14.09 -8.64
CA GLU A 126 -16.94 12.77 -8.77
C GLU A 126 -16.03 11.64 -8.25
N VAL A 127 -14.72 11.83 -8.30
CA VAL A 127 -13.72 10.87 -7.77
C VAL A 127 -13.77 10.75 -6.25
N ASP A 128 -14.15 11.82 -5.55
CA ASP A 128 -14.25 11.87 -4.09
C ASP A 128 -15.67 11.55 -3.59
N ARG A 129 -16.62 11.39 -4.52
CA ARG A 129 -18.04 11.26 -4.24
C ARG A 129 -18.47 9.80 -4.31
N GLY A 130 -19.01 9.26 -3.21
CA GLY A 130 -19.75 8.01 -3.19
C GLY A 130 -21.05 8.10 -4.00
N ARG A 131 -21.64 6.96 -4.36
CA ARG A 131 -22.81 6.91 -5.27
C ARG A 131 -24.02 7.73 -4.78
N GLU A 132 -24.18 7.85 -3.47
CA GLU A 132 -25.30 8.57 -2.83
C GLU A 132 -24.88 9.88 -2.15
N ASP A 133 -23.62 10.29 -2.31
CA ASP A 133 -23.11 11.49 -1.65
C ASP A 133 -23.62 12.78 -2.32
N VAL A 134 -23.70 13.84 -1.52
CA VAL A 134 -24.15 15.15 -1.95
C VAL A 134 -23.19 15.71 -3.00
N ARG A 135 -23.72 16.31 -4.07
CA ARG A 135 -22.91 16.85 -5.19
C ARG A 135 -22.15 18.12 -4.84
N SER A 136 -22.53 18.80 -3.77
CA SER A 136 -21.96 20.08 -3.37
C SER A 136 -22.24 20.40 -1.91
N VAL A 137 -21.30 21.07 -1.27
CA VAL A 137 -21.44 21.59 0.09
C VAL A 137 -21.72 23.09 0.02
N LEU A 138 -22.61 23.60 0.88
CA LEU A 138 -22.80 25.03 1.08
C LEU A 138 -21.88 25.48 2.23
N ALA A 139 -21.06 26.49 1.97
CA ALA A 139 -20.13 27.06 2.94
C ALA A 139 -20.41 28.55 3.12
N VAL A 140 -20.13 29.08 4.31
CA VAL A 140 -20.21 30.52 4.61
C VAL A 140 -18.82 30.96 5.05
N VAL A 141 -18.33 32.07 4.51
CA VAL A 141 -17.05 32.63 4.93
C VAL A 141 -17.23 33.26 6.31
N MET A 142 -16.54 32.72 7.31
CA MET A 142 -16.60 33.23 8.68
C MET A 142 -15.58 34.34 8.90
N GLU A 143 -14.33 34.09 8.51
CA GLU A 143 -13.20 35.00 8.64
C GLU A 143 -12.19 34.77 7.52
N ASN A 144 -11.41 35.79 7.20
CA ASN A 144 -10.30 35.70 6.25
C ASN A 144 -9.00 35.58 7.04
N THR A 145 -8.29 34.46 6.88
CA THR A 145 -6.97 34.24 7.48
C THR A 145 -5.89 34.60 6.47
N GLU A 146 -4.93 35.46 6.84
CA GLU A 146 -3.83 35.87 5.96
C GLU A 146 -2.86 34.71 5.66
N GLU A 147 -2.81 33.71 6.55
CA GLU A 147 -2.07 32.48 6.37
C GLU A 147 -3.04 31.30 6.27
N GLY A 148 -3.32 30.88 5.03
CA GLY A 148 -4.25 29.80 4.72
C GLY A 148 -3.59 28.71 3.90
N PHE A 149 -3.28 27.61 4.60
CA PHE A 149 -2.89 26.27 4.17
C PHE A 149 -2.31 26.15 2.75
N PHE A 150 -0.98 26.20 2.67
CA PHE A 150 -0.12 25.23 1.98
C PHE A 150 1.19 25.14 2.76
#